data_AF-A0A0A9ZD83-F1
#
_entry.id   AF-A0A0A9ZD83-F1
#
_cell.length_a   1.000
_cell.length_b   1.000
_cell.length_c   1.000
_cell.angle_alpha   90.00
_cell.angle_beta   90.00
_cell.angle_gamma   90.00
#
_symmetry.space_group_name_H-M   'P 1'
#
loop_
_entity.id
_entity.type
_entity.pdbx_description
1 polymer ?
#
loop_
_entity_poly.entity_id
_entity_poly.type
_entity_poly.pdbx_seq_one_letter_code
_entity_poly.pdbx_strand_id
1 'polypeptide(L)'
;VVRATSAPLRSDAHLTVIVTDVNDNAPVLPDFQVIFNNFRECFPSGSIGRIPATDADVSDKLRYRLLSGNNAQLVTLNDTSGELTLSPQLNTNVPKVAMMEVSVSDGVNEVKAWMELTVRLISDDMLTNSV
;
A
#
# COMPACT_ATOMS: atom_id res chain seq x y z
N VAL A 1 18.95 22.66 27.48
CA VAL A 1 19.41 23.89 28.17
C VAL A 1 20.85 23.67 28.59
N VAL A 2 21.75 24.53 28.15
CA VAL A 2 23.16 24.49 28.56
C VAL A 2 23.33 25.52 29.67
N ARG A 3 23.90 25.12 30.81
CA ARG A 3 24.03 25.97 32.01
C ARG A 3 25.50 26.13 32.39
N ALA A 4 25.95 27.37 32.57
CA ALA A 4 27.26 27.69 33.13
C ALA A 4 27.10 28.43 34.47
N THR A 5 27.90 28.05 35.47
CA THR A 5 27.83 28.61 36.83
C THR A 5 29.21 29.00 37.36
N SER A 6 29.35 30.23 37.87
CA SER A 6 30.41 30.62 38.81
C SER A 6 29.79 31.51 39.90
N ALA A 7 29.81 31.12 41.17
CA ALA A 7 29.08 31.85 42.21
C ALA A 7 29.59 33.31 42.32
N PRO A 8 28.72 34.35 42.30
CA PRO A 8 27.24 34.35 42.35
C PRO A 8 26.52 34.42 40.97
N LEU A 9 27.24 34.31 39.86
CA LEU A 9 26.75 34.45 38.49
C LEU A 9 26.26 33.12 37.89
N ARG A 10 25.10 33.16 37.25
CA ARG A 10 24.56 32.06 36.45
C ARG A 10 24.10 32.59 35.10
N SER A 11 24.33 31.82 34.05
CA SER A 11 23.78 32.03 32.72
C SER A 11 23.16 30.73 32.20
N ASP A 12 21.93 30.80 31.70
CA ASP A 12 21.24 29.70 31.02
C ASP A 12 21.08 30.06 29.54
N ALA A 13 21.39 29.12 28.66
CA ALA A 13 21.14 29.23 27.23
C ALA A 13 20.14 28.14 26.80
N HIS A 14 19.11 28.56 26.06
CA HIS A 14 18.19 27.64 25.41
C HIS A 14 18.83 27.12 24.13
N LEU A 15 18.96 25.80 24.04
CA LEU A 15 19.40 25.10 22.83
C LEU A 15 18.19 24.37 22.26
N THR A 16 17.85 24.71 21.02
CA THR A 16 16.86 23.97 20.23
C THR A 16 17.63 23.10 19.25
N VAL A 17 17.49 21.79 19.36
CA VAL A 17 18.04 20.84 18.39
C VAL A 17 16.93 20.51 17.40
N ILE A 18 17.19 20.75 16.12
CA ILE A 18 16.30 20.36 15.02
C ILE A 18 16.84 19.06 14.45
N VAL A 19 16.07 17.99 14.56
CA VAL A 19 16.39 16.71 13.93
C VAL A 19 15.73 16.71 12.56
N THR A 20 16.53 16.52 11.51
CA THR A 20 16.04 16.31 10.15
C THR A 20 15.88 14.82 9.90
N ASP A 21 14.72 14.42 9.41
CA ASP A 21 14.44 13.07 8.96
C ASP A 21 15.37 12.72 7.78
N VAL A 22 15.95 11.53 7.81
CA VAL A 22 16.75 10.96 6.72
C VAL A 22 16.10 9.63 6.39
N ASN A 23 15.83 9.39 5.11
CA ASN A 23 15.31 8.10 4.65
C ASN A 23 16.38 7.02 4.90
N ASP A 24 16.20 6.29 6.01
CA ASP A 24 17.07 5.19 6.42
C ASP A 24 16.28 3.92 6.76
N ASN A 25 14.94 3.97 6.71
CA ASN A 25 14.07 2.83 6.88
C ASN A 25 13.55 2.36 5.52
N ALA A 26 13.57 1.05 5.32
CA ALA A 26 13.02 0.46 4.10
C ALA A 26 11.50 0.24 4.25
N PRO A 27 10.72 0.39 3.16
CA PRO A 27 9.30 0.10 3.19
C PRO A 27 9.05 -1.37 3.52
N VAL A 28 8.03 -1.64 4.32
CA VAL A 28 7.58 -2.98 4.67
C VAL A 28 6.33 -3.31 3.89
N LEU A 29 6.38 -4.42 3.14
CA LEU A 29 5.25 -4.97 2.40
C LEU A 29 5.24 -6.50 2.53
N PRO A 30 4.32 -7.09 3.32
CA PRO A 30 4.13 -8.53 3.35
C PRO A 30 3.33 -9.00 2.12
N ASP A 31 3.43 -10.29 1.81
CA ASP A 31 2.53 -10.93 0.84
C ASP A 31 1.07 -10.78 1.30
N PHE A 32 0.17 -10.50 0.37
CA PHE A 32 -1.22 -10.19 0.69
C PHE A 32 -2.20 -10.73 -0.34
N GLN A 33 -3.46 -10.92 0.08
CA GLN A 33 -4.54 -11.39 -0.78
C GLN A 33 -5.61 -10.30 -0.93
N VAL A 34 -6.09 -10.13 -2.15
CA VAL A 34 -7.23 -9.27 -2.49
C VAL A 34 -8.38 -10.17 -2.92
N ILE A 35 -9.43 -10.23 -2.10
CA ILE A 35 -10.64 -11.00 -2.40
C ILE A 35 -11.71 -10.03 -2.89
N PHE A 36 -12.11 -10.14 -4.16
CA PHE A 36 -13.20 -9.38 -4.71
C PHE A 36 -14.44 -10.26 -4.91
N ASN A 37 -15.51 -9.89 -4.23
CA ASN A 37 -16.80 -10.55 -4.33
C ASN A 37 -17.65 -9.85 -5.39
N ASN A 38 -17.69 -10.41 -6.59
CA ASN A 38 -18.43 -9.89 -7.71
C ASN A 38 -19.88 -10.37 -7.66
N PHE A 39 -20.81 -9.48 -7.30
CA PHE A 39 -22.24 -9.75 -7.33
C PHE A 39 -22.84 -9.25 -8.65
N ARG A 40 -23.54 -10.13 -9.37
CA ARG A 40 -24.23 -9.82 -10.64
C ARG A 40 -23.36 -9.09 -11.68
N GLU A 41 -22.07 -9.43 -11.75
CA GLU A 41 -21.11 -8.83 -12.68
C GLU A 41 -20.97 -7.30 -12.54
N CYS A 42 -21.33 -6.75 -11.38
CA CYS A 42 -21.19 -5.33 -11.11
C CYS A 42 -19.77 -5.03 -10.64
N PHE A 43 -18.98 -4.43 -11.53
CA PHE A 43 -17.64 -3.94 -11.19
C PHE A 43 -17.73 -2.53 -10.61
N PRO A 44 -17.09 -2.26 -9.46
CA PRO A 44 -16.94 -0.90 -8.97
C PRO A 44 -16.09 -0.10 -9.95
N SER A 45 -16.53 1.11 -10.26
CA SER A 45 -15.74 2.08 -11.01
C SER A 45 -14.67 2.79 -10.16
N GLY A 46 -14.67 2.55 -8.84
CA GLY A 46 -13.79 3.18 -7.87
C GLY A 46 -12.66 2.26 -7.37
N SER A 47 -11.83 2.81 -6.48
CA SER A 47 -10.78 2.05 -5.80
C SER A 47 -11.38 0.97 -4.90
N ILE A 48 -10.83 -0.24 -4.97
CA ILE A 48 -11.23 -1.39 -4.16
C ILE A 48 -10.38 -1.52 -2.89
N GLY A 49 -9.29 -0.77 -2.81
CA GLY A 49 -8.36 -0.81 -1.69
C GLY A 49 -7.03 -0.17 -2.04
N ARG A 50 -6.07 -0.29 -1.13
CA ARG A 50 -4.70 0.21 -1.27
C ARG A 50 -3.71 -0.92 -0.95
N ILE A 51 -2.55 -0.91 -1.61
CA ILE A 51 -1.44 -1.80 -1.23
C ILE A 51 -1.07 -1.56 0.24
N PRO A 52 -1.01 -2.60 1.08
CA PRO A 52 -0.74 -2.48 2.52
C PRO A 52 0.75 -2.34 2.80
N ALA A 53 1.39 -1.34 2.20
CA ALA A 53 2.79 -1.00 2.48
C ALA A 53 2.86 0.05 3.57
N THR A 54 3.85 -0.09 4.46
CA THR A 54 4.10 0.86 5.55
C THR A 54 5.57 1.20 5.61
N ASP A 55 5.87 2.48 5.80
CA ASP A 55 7.22 3.00 5.99
C ASP A 55 7.27 3.76 7.33
N ALA A 56 8.40 3.68 8.03
CA ALA A 56 8.58 4.38 9.31
C ALA A 56 8.97 5.85 9.11
N ASP A 57 9.52 6.19 7.94
CA ASP A 57 9.97 7.53 7.59
C ASP A 57 8.77 8.40 7.20
N VAL A 58 8.55 9.48 7.95
CA VAL A 58 7.31 10.27 7.88
C VAL A 58 7.26 11.16 6.63
N SER A 59 8.44 11.54 6.12
CA SER A 59 8.56 12.49 5.02
C SER A 59 8.60 11.84 3.63
N ASP A 60 8.63 10.51 3.58
CA ASP A 60 8.89 9.79 2.35
C ASP A 60 7.66 9.53 1.49
N LYS A 61 7.90 9.52 0.17
CA LYS A 61 6.87 9.32 -0.83
C LYS A 61 7.03 7.96 -1.47
N LEU A 62 6.20 7.03 -1.01
CA LEU A 62 6.13 5.69 -1.57
C LEU A 62 5.59 5.70 -3.01
N ARG A 63 6.25 4.91 -3.86
CA ARG A 63 5.95 4.65 -5.26
C ARG A 63 5.61 3.19 -5.42
N TYR A 64 4.48 2.89 -6.05
CA TYR A 64 3.92 1.55 -6.12
C TYR A 64 3.88 1.06 -7.57
N ARG A 65 4.37 -0.16 -7.84
CA ARG A 65 4.38 -0.72 -9.21
C ARG A 65 3.93 -2.18 -9.21
N LEU A 66 3.25 -2.59 -10.29
CA LEU A 66 3.10 -4.01 -10.62
C LEU A 66 4.23 -4.41 -11.56
N LEU A 67 5.03 -5.37 -11.14
CA LEU A 67 6.17 -5.88 -11.90
C LEU A 67 5.76 -6.99 -12.85
N SER A 68 4.92 -7.93 -12.39
CA SER A 68 4.53 -9.11 -13.16
C SER A 68 3.16 -9.66 -12.76
N GLY A 69 2.60 -10.57 -13.56
CA GLY A 69 1.33 -11.26 -13.29
C GLY A 69 0.05 -10.55 -13.73
N ASN A 70 0.16 -9.30 -14.23
CA ASN A 70 -0.97 -8.51 -14.71
C ASN A 70 -1.06 -8.41 -16.25
N ASN A 71 -0.74 -9.50 -16.95
CA ASN A 71 -0.68 -9.54 -18.41
C ASN A 71 -2.02 -9.19 -19.10
N ALA A 72 -3.14 -9.54 -18.45
CA ALA A 72 -4.48 -9.24 -18.94
C ALA A 72 -5.04 -7.91 -18.39
N GLN A 73 -4.21 -7.04 -17.79
CA GLN A 73 -4.62 -5.75 -17.23
C GLN A 73 -5.87 -5.87 -16.33
N LEU A 74 -5.89 -6.88 -15.47
CA LEU A 74 -7.00 -7.21 -14.58
C LEU A 74 -7.13 -6.16 -13.45
N VAL A 75 -6.01 -5.55 -13.08
CA VAL A 75 -5.92 -4.54 -12.02
C VAL A 75 -5.17 -3.33 -12.52
N THR A 76 -5.61 -2.15 -12.12
CA THR A 76 -4.90 -0.88 -12.31
C THR A 76 -4.42 -0.39 -10.95
N LEU A 77 -3.18 0.06 -10.88
CA LEU A 77 -2.57 0.61 -9.68
C LEU A 77 -2.21 2.07 -9.89
N ASN A 78 -2.59 2.92 -8.93
CA ASN A 78 -2.06 4.27 -8.84
C ASN A 78 -0.68 4.25 -8.18
N ASP A 79 0.34 4.70 -8.91
CA ASP A 79 1.73 4.71 -8.47
C ASP A 79 2.02 5.62 -7.27
N THR A 80 1.15 6.59 -6.96
CA THR A 80 1.34 7.53 -5.83
C THR A 80 0.44 7.23 -4.64
N SER A 81 -0.84 6.98 -4.89
CA SER A 81 -1.79 6.69 -3.81
C SER A 81 -1.75 5.23 -3.38
N GLY A 82 -1.17 4.34 -4.18
CA GLY A 82 -1.19 2.90 -3.94
C GLY A 82 -2.57 2.27 -4.13
N GLU A 83 -3.56 3.03 -4.64
CA GLU A 83 -4.92 2.55 -4.82
C GLU A 83 -5.03 1.57 -5.98
N LEU A 84 -5.79 0.49 -5.74
CA LEU A 84 -6.07 -0.55 -6.69
C LEU A 84 -7.49 -0.40 -7.23
N THR A 85 -7.64 -0.51 -8.54
CA THR A 85 -8.93 -0.51 -9.25
C THR A 85 -9.03 -1.76 -10.11
N LEU A 86 -10.22 -2.35 -10.19
CA LEU A 86 -10.45 -3.55 -10.99
C LEU A 86 -10.84 -3.22 -12.43
N SER A 87 -10.40 -4.06 -13.35
CA SER A 87 -10.78 -3.96 -14.76
C SER A 87 -12.06 -4.76 -15.05
N PRO A 88 -12.97 -4.23 -15.90
CA PRO A 88 -14.14 -4.98 -16.37
C PRO A 88 -13.78 -6.28 -17.09
N GLN A 89 -12.54 -6.43 -17.58
CA GLN A 89 -12.06 -7.65 -18.22
C GLN A 89 -12.17 -8.89 -17.31
N LEU A 90 -12.26 -8.72 -16.00
CA LEU A 90 -12.51 -9.78 -15.03
C LEU A 90 -13.88 -10.47 -15.20
N ASN A 91 -14.83 -9.89 -15.96
CA ASN A 91 -16.08 -10.58 -16.31
C ASN A 91 -15.90 -11.65 -17.40
N THR A 92 -14.79 -11.59 -18.15
CA THR A 92 -14.54 -12.48 -19.29
C THR A 92 -13.96 -13.82 -18.82
N ASN A 93 -13.55 -14.66 -19.78
CA ASN A 93 -12.97 -15.98 -19.54
C ASN A 93 -11.52 -15.95 -19.03
N VAL A 94 -11.12 -14.85 -18.37
CA VAL A 94 -9.82 -14.71 -17.69
C VAL A 94 -9.80 -15.48 -16.37
N PRO A 95 -8.61 -15.87 -15.87
CA PRO A 95 -8.47 -16.52 -14.58
C PRO A 95 -9.09 -15.70 -13.46
N LYS A 96 -9.87 -16.36 -12.60
CA LYS A 96 -10.46 -15.75 -11.39
C LYS A 96 -9.50 -15.73 -10.21
N VAL A 97 -8.36 -16.40 -10.34
CA VAL A 97 -7.24 -16.34 -9.39
C VAL A 97 -6.01 -15.93 -10.18
N ALA A 98 -5.34 -14.88 -9.73
CA ALA A 98 -4.12 -14.37 -10.36
C ALA A 98 -3.09 -13.99 -9.30
N MET A 99 -1.83 -14.40 -9.50
CA MET A 99 -0.71 -13.95 -8.69
C MET A 99 0.01 -12.82 -9.42
N MET A 100 0.28 -11.74 -8.72
CA MET A 100 0.95 -10.55 -9.23
C MET A 100 2.11 -10.18 -8.32
N GLU A 101 3.23 -9.77 -8.91
CA GLU A 101 4.37 -9.25 -8.16
C GLU A 101 4.24 -7.73 -8.07
N VAL A 102 4.29 -7.21 -6.85
CA VAL A 102 4.14 -5.79 -6.54
C VAL A 102 5.44 -5.29 -5.92
N SER A 103 5.89 -4.10 -6.32
CA SER A 103 7.00 -3.41 -5.66
C SER A 103 6.60 -2.06 -5.10
N VAL A 104 7.22 -1.71 -3.98
CA VAL A 104 7.06 -0.44 -3.31
C VAL A 104 8.44 0.14 -3.03
N SER A 105 8.65 1.39 -3.42
CA SER A 105 9.91 2.10 -3.27
C SER A 105 9.68 3.50 -2.75
N ASP A 106 10.51 3.94 -1.80
CA ASP A 106 10.57 5.30 -1.28
C ASP A 106 11.50 6.22 -2.11
N GLY A 107 12.22 5.65 -3.10
CA GLY A 107 13.23 6.32 -3.93
C GLY A 107 14.67 5.88 -3.65
N VAL A 108 14.95 5.29 -2.49
CA VAL A 108 16.26 4.79 -2.06
C VAL A 108 16.21 3.27 -1.85
N ASN A 109 15.22 2.81 -1.11
CA ASN A 109 14.92 1.42 -0.82
C ASN A 109 13.76 0.91 -1.71
N GLU A 110 13.73 -0.41 -1.92
CA GLU A 110 12.63 -1.07 -2.64
C GLU A 110 12.34 -2.43 -2.00
N VAL A 111 11.06 -2.71 -1.78
CA VAL A 111 10.55 -4.00 -1.31
C VAL A 111 9.63 -4.60 -2.38
N LYS A 112 9.58 -5.94 -2.44
CA LYS A 112 8.73 -6.69 -3.35
C LYS A 112 7.92 -7.71 -2.58
N ALA A 113 6.69 -7.94 -3.02
CA ALA A 113 5.79 -8.93 -2.45
C ALA A 113 4.86 -9.52 -3.50
N TRP A 114 4.30 -10.68 -3.18
CA TRP A 114 3.28 -11.34 -3.97
C TRP A 114 1.89 -10.90 -3.53
N MET A 115 1.08 -10.49 -4.50
CA MET A 115 -0.35 -10.23 -4.35
C MET A 115 -1.14 -11.35 -5.02
N GLU A 116 -2.04 -11.99 -4.28
CA GLU A 116 -3.01 -12.93 -4.85
C GLU A 116 -4.38 -12.26 -5.01
N LEU A 117 -4.84 -12.09 -6.25
CA LEU A 117 -6.19 -11.64 -6.55
C LEU A 117 -7.11 -12.85 -6.69
N THR A 118 -8.16 -12.91 -5.87
CA THR A 118 -9.24 -13.90 -5.98
C THR A 118 -10.57 -13.20 -6.26
N VAL A 119 -11.21 -13.53 -7.38
CA VAL A 119 -12.55 -13.06 -7.75
C VAL A 119 -13.57 -14.16 -7.48
N ARG A 120 -14.50 -13.90 -6.57
CA ARG A 120 -15.60 -14.80 -6.23
C ARG A 120 -16.88 -14.29 -6.89
N LEU A 121 -17.54 -15.13 -7.67
CA LEU A 121 -18.86 -14.83 -8.22
C LEU A 121 -19.90 -15.13 -7.14
N ILE A 122 -20.63 -14.10 -6.71
CA ILE A 122 -21.76 -14.27 -5.79
C ILE A 122 -23.04 -14.33 -6.62
N SER A 123 -23.73 -15.47 -6.56
CA SER A 123 -25.07 -15.63 -7.11
C SER A 123 -26.14 -15.27 -6.09
N ASP A 124 -27.36 -14.96 -6.56
CA ASP A 124 -28.51 -14.69 -5.69
C ASP A 124 -28.80 -15.85 -4.72
N ASP A 125 -28.62 -17.10 -5.16
CA ASP A 125 -28.78 -18.30 -4.31
C ASP A 125 -27.77 -18.37 -3.15
N MET A 126 -26.59 -17.76 -3.30
CA MET A 126 -25.57 -17.73 -2.25
C MET A 126 -25.89 -16.67 -1.18
N LEU A 127 -26.68 -15.65 -1.52
CA LEU A 127 -27.16 -14.62 -0.59
C LEU A 127 -28.41 -15.07 0.17
N THR A 128 -29.31 -15.79 -0.51
CA THR A 128 -30.56 -16.27 0.13
C THR A 128 -30.33 -17.42 1.10
N ASN A 129 -29.20 -18.14 0.96
CA ASN A 129 -28.80 -19.23 1.84
C ASN A 129 -27.71 -18.88 2.86
N SER A 130 -27.37 -17.59 3.04
CA SER A 130 -26.49 -17.20 4.14
C SER A 130 -27.28 -17.25 5.45
N VAL A 131 -27.10 -18.34 6.21
CA VAL A 131 -27.69 -18.55 7.54
C VAL A 131 -27.05 -17.62 8.56
#